data_AF-A0A537KWB7-F1
#
_entry.id   AF-A0A537KWB7-F1
#
_cell.length_a   1.000
_cell.length_b   1.000
_cell.length_c   1.000
_cell.angle_alpha   90.00
_cell.angle_beta   90.00
_cell.angle_gamma   90.00
#
_symmetry.space_group_name_H-M   'P 1'
#
loop_
_entity.id
_entity.type
_entity.pdbx_description
1 polymer ?
#
loop_
_entity_poly.entity_id
_entity_poly.type
_entity_poly.pdbx_seq_one_letter_code
_entity_poly.pdbx_strand_id
1 'polypeptide(L)'
;MPIARHVGPAMPLLRLLGVNCAAGIAVAMLAVGGLLALDAQLRALIFSDHSPAVALTLLSGGFVVTFASAMMGSAIMQLGE
;
A
#
# COMPACT_ATOMS: atom_id res chain seq x y z
N MET A 1 -7.19 37.09 -10.42
CA MET A 1 -8.18 36.01 -10.22
C MET A 1 -7.56 34.71 -10.73
N PRO A 2 -7.12 33.79 -9.86
CA PRO A 2 -6.61 32.50 -10.28
C PRO A 2 -7.78 31.61 -10.70
N ILE A 3 -7.61 30.93 -11.83
CA ILE A 3 -8.62 30.10 -12.48
C ILE A 3 -8.85 28.86 -11.61
N ALA A 4 -9.97 28.86 -10.88
CA ALA A 4 -10.54 27.67 -10.27
C ALA A 4 -10.97 26.73 -11.40
N ARG A 5 -10.10 25.79 -11.74
CA ARG A 5 -10.43 24.68 -12.63
C ARG A 5 -11.34 23.73 -11.87
N HIS A 6 -12.64 24.03 -11.93
CA HIS A 6 -13.72 23.17 -11.47
C HIS A 6 -13.73 21.88 -12.29
N VAL A 7 -12.98 20.88 -11.82
CA VAL A 7 -13.15 19.49 -12.22
C VAL A 7 -14.37 18.95 -11.48
N GLY A 8 -15.55 19.04 -12.08
CA GLY A 8 -16.67 18.13 -11.80
C GLY A 8 -16.76 17.14 -12.97
N PRO A 9 -17.00 15.83 -12.76
CA PRO A 9 -18.04 15.27 -11.88
C PRO A 9 -17.53 14.14 -10.94
N ALA A 10 -18.28 13.84 -9.88
CA ALA A 10 -18.17 12.64 -9.01
C ALA A 10 -16.75 12.05 -8.75
N MET A 11 -16.17 12.45 -7.61
CA MET A 11 -15.00 11.86 -6.92
C MET A 11 -13.56 12.20 -7.38
N PRO A 12 -13.15 13.49 -7.37
CA PRO A 12 -11.72 13.85 -7.36
C PRO A 12 -10.95 13.23 -6.18
N LEU A 13 -11.63 13.06 -5.02
CA LEU A 13 -11.08 12.39 -3.84
C LEU A 13 -10.82 10.90 -4.06
N LEU A 14 -11.77 10.15 -4.64
CA LEU A 14 -11.60 8.70 -4.85
C LEU A 14 -10.45 8.40 -5.83
N ARG A 15 -10.22 9.30 -6.79
CA ARG A 15 -9.09 9.20 -7.71
C ARG A 15 -7.75 9.45 -7.01
N LEU A 16 -7.68 10.46 -6.13
CA LEU A 16 -6.52 10.73 -5.27
C LEU A 16 -6.25 9.56 -4.31
N LEU A 17 -7.30 9.02 -3.71
CA LEU A 17 -7.29 7.85 -2.83
C LEU A 17 -6.81 6.59 -3.57
N GLY A 18 -7.33 6.36 -4.77
CA GLY A 18 -7.00 5.18 -5.58
C GLY A 18 -5.53 5.18 -6.02
N VAL A 19 -5.00 6.34 -6.43
CA VAL A 19 -3.58 6.47 -6.79
C VAL A 19 -2.66 6.27 -5.58
N ASN A 20 -3.00 6.87 -4.44
CA ASN A 20 -2.22 6.70 -3.20
C ASN A 20 -2.30 5.28 -2.63
N CYS A 21 -3.46 4.64 -2.74
CA CYS A 21 -3.62 3.23 -2.39
C CYS A 21 -2.75 2.33 -3.29
N ALA A 22 -2.73 2.58 -4.61
CA ALA A 22 -1.87 1.85 -5.54
C ALA A 22 -0.38 2.03 -5.21
N ALA A 23 0.05 3.24 -4.82
CA ALA A 23 1.40 3.49 -4.37
C ALA A 23 1.73 2.73 -3.06
N GLY A 24 0.80 2.72 -2.10
CA GLY A 24 0.94 1.94 -0.86
C GLY A 24 1.05 0.44 -1.11
N ILE A 25 0.27 -0.10 -2.05
CA ILE A 25 0.37 -1.51 -2.48
C ILE A 25 1.73 -1.78 -3.13
N ALA A 26 2.21 -0.89 -4.00
CA ALA A 26 3.52 -1.04 -4.64
C ALA A 26 4.65 -1.09 -3.62
N VAL A 27 4.65 -0.18 -2.64
CA VAL A 27 5.63 -0.14 -1.54
C VAL A 27 5.53 -1.41 -0.68
N ALA A 28 4.32 -1.86 -0.36
CA ALA A 28 4.10 -3.10 0.39
C ALA A 28 4.67 -4.32 -0.33
N MET A 29 4.42 -4.47 -1.63
CA MET A 29 4.96 -5.57 -2.44
C MET A 29 6.49 -5.52 -2.51
N LEU A 30 7.07 -4.31 -2.63
CA LEU A 30 8.51 -4.10 -2.61
C LEU A 30 9.11 -4.49 -1.25
N ALA A 31 8.44 -4.12 -0.15
CA ALA A 31 8.86 -4.48 1.20
C ALA A 31 8.80 -5.99 1.45
N VAL A 32 7.71 -6.67 1.06
CA VAL A 32 7.56 -8.13 1.18
C VAL A 32 8.60 -8.85 0.33
N GLY A 33 8.80 -8.42 -0.91
CA GLY A 33 9.84 -8.96 -1.79
C GLY A 33 11.24 -8.77 -1.23
N GLY A 34 11.54 -7.59 -0.66
CA GLY A 34 12.78 -7.31 0.06
C GLY A 34 12.96 -8.23 1.27
N LEU A 35 11.93 -8.40 2.10
CA LEU A 35 11.97 -9.29 3.25
C LEU A 35 12.31 -10.73 2.85
N LEU A 36 11.67 -11.23 1.79
CA LEU A 36 11.92 -12.60 1.28
C LEU A 36 13.30 -12.75 0.61
N ALA A 37 13.84 -11.69 0.04
CA ALA A 37 15.14 -11.71 -0.63
C ALA A 37 16.31 -11.57 0.35
N LEU A 38 16.18 -10.71 1.36
CA LEU A 38 17.24 -10.41 2.33
C LEU A 38 17.20 -11.34 3.56
N ASP A 39 16.02 -11.81 3.98
CA ASP A 39 15.89 -12.61 5.20
C ASP A 39 15.75 -14.10 4.88
N ALA A 40 16.88 -14.81 4.91
CA ALA A 40 16.95 -16.23 4.61
C ALA A 40 16.21 -17.09 5.66
N GLN A 41 16.15 -16.63 6.90
CA GLN A 41 15.51 -17.36 8.00
C GLN A 41 13.99 -17.26 7.90
N LEU A 42 13.45 -16.08 7.64
CA LEU A 42 12.02 -15.86 7.39
C LEU A 42 11.56 -16.63 6.16
N ARG A 43 12.35 -16.59 5.08
CA ARG A 43 12.07 -17.38 3.87
C ARG A 43 12.00 -18.87 4.21
N ALA A 44 13.00 -19.40 4.92
CA ALA A 44 13.02 -20.80 5.34
C ALA A 44 11.81 -21.13 6.25
N LEU A 45 11.44 -20.23 7.16
CA LEU A 45 10.31 -20.40 8.07
C LEU A 45 8.97 -20.48 7.32
N ILE A 46 8.76 -19.60 6.34
CA ILE A 46 7.56 -19.58 5.51
C ILE A 46 7.48 -20.85 4.66
N PHE A 47 8.57 -21.25 4.00
CA PHE A 47 8.58 -22.45 3.15
C PHE A 47 8.59 -23.76 3.93
N SER A 48 9.00 -23.75 5.19
CA SER A 48 8.94 -24.91 6.09
C SER A 48 7.60 -25.05 6.81
N ASP A 49 6.71 -24.06 6.71
CA ASP A 49 5.36 -24.12 7.25
C ASP A 49 4.47 -25.03 6.37
N HIS A 50 3.43 -25.62 6.97
CA HIS A 50 2.47 -26.47 6.27
C HIS A 50 1.59 -25.68 5.29
N SER A 51 1.43 -24.38 5.55
CA SER A 51 0.58 -23.47 4.78
C SER A 51 1.31 -22.17 4.39
N PRO A 52 2.37 -22.25 3.57
CA PRO A 52 3.18 -21.09 3.16
C PRO A 52 2.34 -20.00 2.49
N ALA A 53 1.30 -20.39 1.76
CA ALA A 53 0.37 -19.47 1.11
C ALA A 53 -0.39 -18.60 2.12
N VAL A 54 -0.77 -19.13 3.29
CA VAL A 54 -1.49 -18.38 4.32
C VAL A 54 -0.55 -17.36 4.97
N ALA A 55 0.67 -17.79 5.32
CA ALA A 55 1.70 -16.90 5.87
C ALA A 55 2.03 -15.74 4.93
N LEU A 56 2.22 -16.02 3.63
CA LEU A 56 2.46 -14.99 2.62
C LEU A 56 1.27 -14.03 2.47
N THR A 57 0.04 -14.55 2.51
CA THR A 57 -1.18 -13.73 2.39
C THR A 57 -1.35 -12.80 3.60
N LEU A 58 -1.11 -13.31 4.81
CA LEU A 58 -1.19 -12.49 6.03
C LEU A 58 -0.08 -11.43 6.09
N LEU A 59 1.16 -11.81 5.74
CA LEU A 59 2.30 -10.89 5.72
C LEU A 59 2.09 -9.77 4.70
N SER A 60 1.76 -10.14 3.45
CA SER A 60 1.52 -9.18 2.38
C SER A 60 0.27 -8.34 2.64
N GLY A 61 -0.82 -8.95 3.09
CA GLY A 61 -2.05 -8.25 3.47
C GLY A 61 -1.83 -7.22 4.57
N GLY A 62 -1.08 -7.57 5.62
CA GLY A 62 -0.72 -6.65 6.71
C GLY A 62 0.07 -5.44 6.19
N PHE A 63 1.12 -5.67 5.41
CA PHE A 63 1.90 -4.59 4.82
C PHE A 63 1.08 -3.70 3.89
N VAL A 64 0.23 -4.30 3.04
CA VAL A 64 -0.66 -3.56 2.13
C VAL A 64 -1.59 -2.66 2.93
N VAL A 65 -2.24 -3.16 3.98
CA VAL A 65 -3.15 -2.38 4.82
C VAL A 65 -2.40 -1.23 5.51
N THR A 66 -1.21 -1.49 6.07
CA THR A 66 -0.41 -0.46 6.74
C THR A 66 0.01 0.65 5.78
N PHE A 67 0.62 0.32 4.64
CA PHE A 67 1.13 1.31 3.71
C PHE A 67 0.03 2.04 2.93
N ALA A 68 -1.04 1.34 2.53
CA ALA A 68 -2.19 1.98 1.88
C ALA A 68 -2.86 2.98 2.81
N SER A 69 -3.02 2.65 4.10
CA SER A 69 -3.62 3.55 5.10
C SER A 69 -2.74 4.78 5.35
N ALA A 70 -1.42 4.60 5.45
CA ALA A 70 -0.47 5.72 5.59
C ALA A 70 -0.48 6.65 4.36
N MET A 71 -0.55 6.10 3.15
CA MET A 71 -0.64 6.89 1.91
C MET A 71 -1.97 7.63 1.77
N MET A 72 -3.08 7.01 2.19
CA MET A 72 -4.38 7.69 2.28
C MET A 72 -4.34 8.86 3.28
N GLY A 73 -3.80 8.64 4.47
CA GLY A 73 -3.70 9.67 5.52
C GLY A 73 -2.85 10.87 5.08
N SER A 74 -1.69 10.61 4.46
CA SER A 74 -0.80 11.66 3.94
C SER A 74 -1.43 12.44 2.77
N ALA A 75 -2.22 11.79 1.92
CA ALA A 75 -2.97 12.46 0.86
C ALA A 75 -4.04 13.41 1.41
N ILE A 76 -4.71 13.03 2.50
CA ILE A 76 -5.70 13.90 3.17
C ILE A 76 -5.01 15.09 3.83
N MET A 77 -3.87 14.89 4.50
CA MET A 77 -3.10 15.97 5.12
C MET A 77 -2.66 17.01 4.08
N GLN A 78 -2.14 16.57 2.92
CA GLN A 78 -1.77 17.47 1.81
C GLN A 78 -2.94 18.21 1.17
N LEU A 79 -4.18 17.70 1.29
CA LEU A 79 -5.36 18.39 0.78
C LEU A 79 -5.83 19.52 1.71
N GLY A 80 -5.40 19.50 2.97
CA GLY A 80 -5.69 20.55 3.95
C GLY A 80 -4.71 21.72 3.91
N GLU A 81 -3.65 21.62 3.10
CA GLU A 81 -2.66 22.67 2.81
C GLU A 81 -3.11 23.57 1.64
#